data_AF-A0A3P1APE1-F1
#
_entry.id   AF-A0A3P1APE1-F1
#
_cell.length_a   1.000
_cell.length_b   1.000
_cell.length_c   1.000
_cell.angle_alpha   90.00
_cell.angle_beta   90.00
_cell.angle_gamma   90.00
#
_symmetry.space_group_name_H-M   'P 1'
#
loop_
_entity.id
_entity.type
_entity.pdbx_description
1 polymer ?
#
loop_
_entity_poly.entity_id
_entity_poly.type
_entity_poly.pdbx_seq_one_letter_code
_entity_poly.pdbx_strand_id
1 'polypeptide(L)'
;MENNLEKEQEQLISKKIGYEAMLYVLAEYYKNSGSTDLTDVISGGEYWKGEDRPVDSAFWYYWIEAIEKVKRDGPMFKEFV
;
A
#
# COMPACT_ATOMS: atom_id res chain seq x y z
N MET A 1 -9.61 19.14 -19.85
CA MET A 1 -9.39 17.75 -19.43
C MET A 1 -8.90 17.82 -18.01
N GLU A 2 -9.82 17.92 -17.05
CA GLU A 2 -9.48 17.93 -15.63
C GLU A 2 -8.82 16.60 -15.27
N ASN A 3 -7.74 16.69 -14.50
CA ASN A 3 -6.82 15.61 -14.17
C ASN A 3 -7.56 14.45 -13.50
N ASN A 4 -7.52 13.25 -14.09
CA ASN A 4 -7.96 12.01 -13.45
C ASN A 4 -7.29 11.76 -12.08
N LEU A 5 -6.14 12.41 -11.81
CA LEU A 5 -5.43 12.37 -10.53
C LEU A 5 -6.22 13.01 -9.37
N GLU A 6 -7.05 14.03 -9.61
CA GLU A 6 -7.84 14.67 -8.53
C GLU A 6 -8.99 13.76 -8.06
N LYS A 7 -9.49 12.87 -8.93
CA LYS A 7 -10.51 11.87 -8.54
C LYS A 7 -9.97 10.73 -7.68
N GLU A 8 -8.66 10.48 -7.70
CA GLU A 8 -8.03 9.42 -6.89
C GLU A 8 -7.83 9.85 -5.43
N GLN A 9 -7.89 11.15 -5.12
CA GLN A 9 -7.52 11.68 -3.80
C GLN A 9 -8.58 11.48 -2.69
N GLU A 10 -9.82 11.10 -3.01
CA GLU A 10 -10.88 10.93 -2.00
C GLU A 10 -11.60 9.57 -2.06
N GLN A 11 -10.87 8.48 -1.88
CA GLN A 11 -11.46 7.23 -1.41
C GLN A 11 -10.91 6.85 -0.04
N LEU A 12 -11.67 7.21 1.00
CA LEU A 12 -11.42 6.72 2.35
C LEU A 12 -11.68 5.21 2.41
N ILE A 13 -10.61 4.43 2.52
CA ILE A 13 -10.70 2.98 2.76
C ILE A 13 -11.06 2.71 4.22
N SER A 14 -11.66 1.54 4.48
CA SER A 14 -11.92 1.13 5.87
C SER A 14 -10.62 0.79 6.60
N LYS A 15 -10.59 0.97 7.93
CA LYS A 15 -9.44 0.59 8.78
C LYS A 15 -8.99 -0.86 8.55
N LYS A 16 -9.95 -1.79 8.38
CA LYS A 16 -9.66 -3.20 8.09
C LYS A 16 -8.93 -3.35 6.75
N ILE A 17 -9.42 -2.71 5.69
CA ILE A 17 -8.80 -2.79 4.35
C ILE A 17 -7.39 -2.18 4.38
N GLY A 18 -7.22 -1.02 5.01
CA GLY A 18 -5.90 -0.40 5.13
C GLY A 18 -4.90 -1.25 5.91
N TYR A 19 -5.35 -1.88 7.00
CA TYR A 19 -4.51 -2.78 7.78
C TYR A 19 -4.11 -4.04 6.98
N GLU A 20 -5.05 -4.68 6.28
CA GLU A 20 -4.76 -5.85 5.44
C GLU A 20 -3.82 -5.52 4.26
N ALA A 21 -4.00 -4.36 3.64
CA ALA A 21 -3.13 -3.90 2.56
C ALA A 21 -1.68 -3.71 3.04
N MET A 22 -1.48 -3.12 4.22
CA MET A 22 -0.16 -3.01 4.84
C MET A 22 0.48 -4.38 5.07
N LEU A 23 -0.26 -5.36 5.58
CA LEU A 23 0.25 -6.71 5.80
C LEU A 23 0.69 -7.38 4.49
N TYR A 24 -0.06 -7.20 3.41
CA TYR A 24 0.31 -7.69 2.08
C TYR A 24 1.62 -7.06 1.58
N VAL A 25 1.78 -5.73 1.70
CA VAL A 25 3.01 -5.04 1.29
C VAL A 25 4.23 -5.58 2.05
N LEU A 26 4.13 -5.71 3.37
CA LEU A 26 5.24 -6.20 4.20
C LEU A 26 5.59 -7.66 3.90
N ALA A 27 4.59 -8.51 3.68
CA ALA A 27 4.79 -9.90 3.35
C ALA A 27 5.43 -10.08 1.96
N GLU A 28 5.01 -9.27 0.99
CA GLU A 28 5.57 -9.29 -0.36
C GLU A 28 7.00 -8.76 -0.37
N TYR A 29 7.28 -7.70 0.39
CA TYR A 29 8.66 -7.24 0.62
C TYR A 29 9.54 -8.36 1.17
N TYR A 30 9.12 -9.02 2.26
CA TYR A 30 9.89 -10.12 2.85
C TYR A 30 10.10 -11.29 1.88
N LYS A 31 9.07 -11.67 1.11
CA LYS A 31 9.19 -12.75 0.11
C LYS A 31 10.21 -12.43 -0.98
N ASN A 32 10.24 -11.18 -1.45
CA ASN A 32 11.09 -10.78 -2.57
C ASN A 32 12.53 -10.46 -2.12
N SER A 33 12.72 -9.88 -0.94
CA SER A 33 14.04 -9.46 -0.45
C SER A 33 14.69 -10.46 0.51
N GLY A 34 13.90 -11.28 1.20
CA GLY A 34 14.34 -12.08 2.36
C GLY A 34 14.72 -11.23 3.58
N SER A 35 14.50 -9.91 3.52
CA SER A 35 14.93 -8.95 4.53
C SER A 35 13.82 -8.68 5.54
N THR A 36 14.19 -8.62 6.81
CA THR A 36 13.34 -8.11 7.90
C THR A 36 13.65 -6.64 8.22
N ASP A 37 14.64 -6.04 7.54
CA ASP A 37 14.93 -4.62 7.64
C ASP A 37 13.87 -3.85 6.84
N LEU A 38 13.16 -2.93 7.49
CA LEU A 38 12.10 -2.13 6.88
C LEU A 38 12.59 -0.78 6.35
N THR A 39 13.89 -0.49 6.40
CA THR A 39 14.45 0.79 5.98
C THR A 39 13.99 1.18 4.57
N ASP A 40 14.07 0.25 3.61
CA ASP A 40 13.64 0.49 2.22
C ASP A 40 12.14 0.78 2.10
N VAL A 41 11.32 0.10 2.91
CA VAL A 41 9.86 0.30 2.95
C VAL A 41 9.51 1.67 3.51
N ILE A 42 10.21 2.09 4.56
CA ILE A 42 9.99 3.39 5.21
C ILE A 42 10.49 4.51 4.30
N SER A 43 11.68 4.40 3.73
CA SER A 43 12.25 5.42 2.83
C SER A 43 11.45 5.56 1.53
N GLY A 44 10.92 4.46 0.99
CA GLY A 44 10.06 4.50 -0.20
C GLY A 44 8.68 5.10 0.07
N GLY A 45 8.18 4.99 1.30
CA GLY A 45 6.93 5.59 1.76
C GLY A 45 7.05 7.03 2.26
N GLU A 46 8.26 7.61 2.29
CA GLU A 46 8.45 9.04 2.59
C GLU A 46 7.72 9.91 1.59
N TYR A 47 7.37 11.14 1.97
CA TYR A 47 6.73 12.11 1.07
C TYR A 47 7.71 13.25 0.76
N TRP A 48 7.66 13.78 -0.46
CA TRP A 48 8.31 15.05 -0.74
C TRP A 48 7.67 16.15 0.11
N LYS A 49 8.49 17.02 0.72
CA LYS A 49 7.99 18.09 1.59
C LYS A 49 7.04 19.01 0.81
N GLY A 50 5.77 19.02 1.21
CA GLY A 50 4.73 19.84 0.57
C GLY A 50 4.03 19.16 -0.61
N GLU A 51 4.25 17.87 -0.83
CA GLU A 51 3.53 17.07 -1.82
C GLU A 51 2.78 15.91 -1.15
N ASP A 52 1.59 15.60 -1.64
CA ASP A 52 0.77 14.47 -1.17
C ASP A 52 1.06 13.19 -1.97
N ARG A 53 2.32 12.95 -2.33
CA ARG A 53 2.77 11.72 -3.00
C ARG A 53 4.08 11.18 -2.42
N PRO A 54 4.29 9.86 -2.43
CA PRO A 54 5.53 9.29 -1.94
C PRO A 54 6.73 9.67 -2.81
N VAL A 55 7.91 9.68 -2.20
CA VAL A 55 9.21 9.96 -2.80
C VAL A 55 9.51 8.93 -3.88
N ASP A 56 9.18 7.67 -3.63
CA ASP A 56 9.18 6.60 -4.63
C ASP A 56 7.74 6.24 -5.04
N SER A 57 7.38 6.54 -6.28
CA SER A 57 6.04 6.25 -6.81
C SER A 57 5.76 4.74 -6.93
N ALA A 58 6.78 3.87 -6.96
CA ALA A 58 6.59 2.43 -6.98
C ALA A 58 5.85 1.94 -5.72
N PHE A 59 6.15 2.53 -4.57
CA PHE A 59 5.50 2.18 -3.30
C PHE A 59 4.01 2.54 -3.28
N TRP A 60 3.63 3.65 -3.92
CA TRP A 60 2.22 3.97 -4.12
C TRP A 60 1.50 2.88 -4.90
N TYR A 61 2.11 2.40 -5.99
CA TYR A 61 1.50 1.35 -6.81
C TYR A 61 1.39 0.03 -6.05
N TYR A 62 2.38 -0.36 -5.26
CA TYR A 62 2.28 -1.54 -4.40
C TYR A 62 1.16 -1.43 -3.37
N TRP A 63 0.97 -0.24 -2.79
CA TRP A 63 -0.13 0.04 -1.87
C TRP A 63 -1.50 -0.09 -2.53
N ILE A 64 -1.68 0.54 -3.70
CA ILE A 64 -2.93 0.45 -4.47
C ILE A 64 -3.21 -0.99 -4.90
N GLU A 65 -2.19 -1.71 -5.38
CA GLU A 65 -2.32 -3.12 -5.76
C GLU A 65 -2.73 -3.98 -4.56
N ALA A 66 -2.15 -3.75 -3.38
CA ALA A 66 -2.52 -4.46 -2.15
C ALA A 66 -3.98 -4.19 -1.75
N ILE A 67 -4.47 -2.95 -1.85
CA ILE A 67 -5.87 -2.61 -1.61
C ILE A 67 -6.79 -3.37 -2.57
N GLU A 68 -6.49 -3.34 -3.86
CA GLU A 68 -7.28 -4.04 -4.88
C GLU A 68 -7.24 -5.56 -4.67
N LYS A 69 -6.11 -6.09 -4.21
CA LYS A 69 -5.98 -7.50 -3.82
C LYS A 69 -6.89 -7.86 -2.65
N VAL A 70 -6.96 -7.03 -1.60
CA VAL A 70 -7.87 -7.25 -0.46
C VAL A 70 -9.34 -7.19 -0.89
N LYS A 71 -9.70 -6.23 -1.75
CA LYS A 71 -11.08 -6.11 -2.26
C LYS A 71 -11.51 -7.33 -3.07
N ARG A 72 -10.59 -7.88 -3.88
CA ARG A 72 -10.87 -9.00 -4.80
C ARG A 72 -10.75 -10.38 -4.14
N ASP A 73 -9.66 -10.60 -3.41
CA ASP A 73 -9.24 -11.92 -2.91
C ASP A 73 -9.66 -12.13 -1.44
N GLY A 74 -10.01 -11.06 -0.73
CA GLY A 74 -10.31 -11.08 0.71
C GLY A 74 -9.07 -10.88 1.60
N PRO A 75 -9.23 -11.03 2.94
CA PRO A 75 -8.15 -10.80 3.90
C PRO A 75 -6.98 -11.76 3.71
N MET A 76 -5.77 -11.29 4.05
CA MET A 76 -4.52 -12.03 3.85
C MET A 76 -4.46 -13.29 4.71
N PHE A 77 -4.85 -13.16 5.98
CA PHE A 77 -4.90 -14.26 6.92
C PHE A 77 -6.33 -14.77 7.02
N LYS A 78 -6.52 -16.06 6.78
CA LYS A 78 -7.82 -16.71 6.96
C LYS A 78 -8.02 -16.97 8.45
N GLU A 79 -9.05 -16.36 9.04
CA GLU A 79 -9.52 -16.77 10.36
C GLU A 79 -10.07 -18.20 10.24
N PHE A 80 -9.43 -19.14 10.91
CA PHE A 80 -10.01 -20.46 11.15
C PHE A 80 -10.89 -20.34 12.39
N VAL A 81 -12.20 -20.50 12.21
CA VAL A 81 -13.18 -20.64 13.29
C VAL A 81 -13.31 -22.11 13.65
#